data_AF-A0A0D0A681-F1
#
_entry.id   AF-A0A0D0A681-F1
#
_cell.length_a   1.000
_cell.length_b   1.000
_cell.length_c   1.000
_cell.angle_alpha   90.00
_cell.angle_beta   90.00
_cell.angle_gamma   90.00
#
_symmetry.space_group_name_H-M   'P 1'
#
loop_
_entity.id
_entity.type
_entity.pdbx_description
1 polymer ?
#
loop_
_entity_poly.entity_id
_entity_poly.type
_entity_poly.pdbx_seq_one_letter_code
_entity_poly.pdbx_strand_id
1 'polypeptide(L)' 'MQFSGFRSVIGSMWSVDDEVAQEVVSAFYGNLVDGSGRLDCTRAAMALHKAVKKLRRNNVPLEQQIVFVHIGV' A
#
# COMPACT_ATOMS: atom_id res chain seq x y z
N MET A 1 -6.54 -18.49 4.22
CA MET A 1 -5.57 -19.17 3.34
C MET A 1 -5.34 -18.30 2.11
N GLN A 2 -4.12 -17.80 1.91
CA GLN A 2 -3.71 -17.29 0.59
C GLN A 2 -3.38 -18.52 -0.26
N PHE A 3 -4.22 -18.83 -1.24
CA PHE A 3 -4.31 -20.15 -1.90
C PHE A 3 -3.02 -20.58 -2.63
N SER A 4 -2.05 -19.67 -2.81
CA SER A 4 -0.79 -19.89 -3.53
C SER A 4 0.46 -19.77 -2.63
N GLY A 5 0.32 -19.79 -1.30
CA GLY A 5 1.46 -19.73 -0.38
C GLY A 5 2.11 -18.35 -0.25
N PHE A 6 1.47 -17.30 -0.78
CA PHE A 6 1.88 -15.92 -0.48
C PHE A 6 1.74 -15.67 1.03
N ARG A 7 2.72 -14.93 1.56
CA ARG A 7 2.77 -14.60 2.99
C ARG A 7 1.97 -13.33 3.31
N SER A 8 1.97 -12.38 2.38
CA SER A 8 1.17 -11.17 2.43
C SER A 8 0.81 -10.69 1.02
N VAL A 9 -0.38 -10.11 0.88
CA VAL A 9 -0.90 -9.50 -0.35
C VAL A 9 -1.44 -8.12 -0.03
N ILE A 10 -1.14 -7.17 -0.92
CA ILE A 10 -1.75 -5.84 -0.95
C ILE A 10 -2.57 -5.72 -2.22
N GLY A 11 -3.75 -5.13 -2.11
CA GLY A 11 -4.61 -4.89 -3.26
C GLY A 11 -5.61 -3.77 -3.02
N SER A 12 -6.38 -3.47 -4.05
CA SER A 12 -7.55 -2.61 -4.01
C SER A 12 -8.82 -3.46 -4.03
N MET A 13 -9.85 -3.03 -3.30
CA MET A 13 -11.17 -3.69 -3.29
C MET A 13 -12.01 -3.36 -4.53
N TRP A 14 -11.79 -2.20 -5.15
CA TRP A 14 -12.46 -1.74 -6.38
C TRP A 14 -11.50 -0.90 -7.24
N SER A 15 -12.01 -0.34 -8.34
CA SER A 15 -11.25 0.51 -9.25
C SER A 15 -10.69 1.74 -8.55
N VAL A 16 -9.47 2.09 -8.89
CA VAL A 16 -8.75 3.26 -8.38
C VAL A 16 -8.26 4.05 -9.58
N ASP A 17 -8.27 5.38 -9.46
CA ASP A 17 -7.71 6.24 -10.50
C ASP A 17 -6.21 5.98 -10.63
N ASP A 18 -5.70 5.96 -11.86
CA ASP A 18 -4.30 5.61 -12.15
C ASP A 18 -3.32 6.55 -11.42
N GLU A 19 -3.66 7.84 -11.30
CA GLU A 19 -2.84 8.83 -10.58
C GLU A 19 -2.76 8.50 -9.08
N VAL A 20 -3.87 8.08 -8.47
CA VAL A 20 -3.92 7.68 -7.05
C VAL A 20 -3.16 6.39 -6.85
N ALA A 21 -3.32 5.41 -7.74
CA ALA A 21 -2.59 4.15 -7.71
C ALA A 21 -1.08 4.39 -7.83
N GLN A 22 -0.64 5.23 -8.76
CA GLN A 22 0.77 5.60 -8.92
C GLN A 22 1.32 6.25 -7.65
N GLU A 23 0.56 7.15 -7.02
CA GLU A 23 0.99 7.80 -5.78
C GLU A 23 1.14 6.79 -4.63
N VAL A 24 0.18 5.87 -4.48
CA VAL A 24 0.23 4.84 -3.45
C VAL A 24 1.39 3.89 -3.65
N VAL A 25 1.60 3.40 -4.87
CA VAL A 25 2.71 2.48 -5.19
C VAL A 25 4.05 3.15 -4.90
N SER A 26 4.22 4.41 -5.32
CA SER A 26 5.45 5.17 -5.08
C SER A 26 5.71 5.36 -3.58
N ALA A 27 4.68 5.78 -2.83
CA ALA A 27 4.79 5.96 -1.38
C ALA A 27 5.00 4.64 -0.63
N PHE A 28 4.36 3.57 -1.09
CA PHE A 28 4.45 2.24 -0.50
C PHE A 28 5.89 1.71 -0.60
N TYR A 29 6.44 1.62 -1.83
CA TYR A 29 7.80 1.12 -2.02
C TYR A 29 8.85 2.02 -1.36
N GLY A 30 8.64 3.35 -1.39
CA GLY A 30 9.50 4.29 -0.66
C GLY A 30 9.53 4.09 0.86
N ASN A 31 8.47 3.50 1.44
CA ASN A 31 8.41 3.15 2.87
C ASN A 31 8.76 1.67 3.16
N LEU A 32 8.80 0.83 2.13
CA LEU A 32 9.14 -0.60 2.22
C LEU A 32 10.66 -0.82 2.17
N VAL A 33 11.35 0.02 1.41
CA VAL A 33 12.82 0.02 1.35
C VAL A 33 13.39 0.52 2.69
N ASP A 34 14.31 -0.25 3.26
CA ASP A 34 15.01 0.11 4.48
C ASP A 34 16.17 1.08 4.22
N GLY A 35 16.85 1.52 5.29
CA GLY A 35 17.99 2.45 5.17
C GLY A 35 19.21 1.89 4.43
N SER A 36 19.24 0.58 4.16
CA SER A 36 20.29 -0.10 3.40
C SER A 36 19.94 -0.30 1.92
N GLY A 37 18.73 0.12 1.50
CA GLY A 37 18.24 -0.08 0.13
C GLY A 37 17.61 -1.46 -0.10
N ARG A 38 17.41 -2.26 0.95
CA ARG A 38 16.78 -3.60 0.84
C ARG A 38 15.29 -3.52 1.13
N LEU A 39 14.52 -4.40 0.51
CA LEU A 39 13.10 -4.54 0.80
C LEU A 39 12.91 -5.22 2.17
N ASP A 40 12.23 -4.53 3.09
CA ASP A 40 11.79 -5.12 4.35
C ASP A 40 10.28 -5.39 4.30
N CYS A 41 9.93 -6.59 3.81
CA CYS A 41 8.54 -7.00 3.65
C CYS A 41 7.78 -7.11 4.99
N THR A 42 8.46 -7.17 6.14
CA THR A 42 7.79 -7.19 7.46
C THR A 42 7.09 -5.87 7.76
N ARG A 43 7.44 -4.81 7.02
CA ARG A 43 6.89 -3.46 7.15
C ARG A 43 5.75 -3.16 6.18
N ALA A 44 5.28 -4.14 5.40
CA ALA A 44 4.26 -3.94 4.37
C ALA A 44 2.99 -3.23 4.90
N ALA A 45 2.44 -3.67 6.03
CA ALA A 45 1.28 -3.01 6.65
C ALA A 45 1.56 -1.54 7.03
N MET A 46 2.75 -1.25 7.60
CA MET A 46 3.15 0.10 7.97
C MET A 46 3.39 0.98 6.73
N ALA A 47 4.02 0.43 5.68
CA ALA A 47 4.25 1.11 4.42
C ALA A 47 2.93 1.50 3.75
N LEU A 48 1.95 0.58 3.71
CA LEU A 48 0.61 0.86 3.17
C LEU A 48 -0.11 1.93 3.98
N HIS A 49 -0.07 1.84 5.32
CA HIS A 49 -0.65 2.86 6.19
C HIS A 49 -0.09 4.26 5.91
N LYS A 50 1.22 4.38 5.70
CA LYS A 50 1.86 5.67 5.37
C LYS A 50 1.47 6.18 3.98
N ALA A 51 1.34 5.29 3.00
CA ALA A 51 0.88 5.64 1.66
C ALA A 51 -0.56 6.21 1.69
N VAL A 52 -1.50 5.50 2.34
CA VAL A 52 -2.89 5.98 2.49
C VAL A 52 -2.96 7.28 3.30
N LYS A 53 -2.13 7.42 4.34
CA LYS A 53 -2.03 8.68 5.11
C LYS A 53 -1.56 9.86 4.26
N LYS A 54 -0.74 9.62 3.23
CA LYS A 54 -0.33 10.65 2.27
C LYS A 54 -1.49 11.08 1.39
N LEU A 55 -2.27 10.14 0.83
CA LEU A 55 -3.48 10.47 0.05
C LEU A 55 -4.45 11.35 0.84
N ARG A 56 -4.66 11.03 2.13
CA ARG A 56 -5.51 11.82 3.02
C ARG A 56 -5.02 13.26 3.19
N ARG A 57 -3.71 13.49 3.19
CA ARG A 57 -3.13 14.84 3.26
C ARG A 57 -3.30 15.62 1.96
N ASN A 58 -3.41 14.92 0.84
CA ASN A 58 -3.61 15.51 -0.48
C ASN A 58 -5.10 15.73 -0.83
N ASN A 59 -6.02 15.51 0.12
CA ASN A 59 -7.47 15.64 -0.07
C ASN A 59 -8.04 14.76 -1.20
N VAL A 60 -7.43 13.59 -1.44
CA VAL A 60 -7.98 12.57 -2.35
C VAL A 60 -9.38 12.15 -1.85
N PRO A 61 -10.36 11.84 -2.71
CA PRO A 61 -11.68 11.38 -2.29
C PRO A 61 -11.61 10.13 -1.39
N LEU A 62 -12.52 10.01 -0.43
CA LEU A 62 -12.49 8.92 0.55
C LEU A 62 -12.59 7.54 -0.13
N GLU A 63 -13.43 7.40 -1.16
CA GLU A 63 -13.56 6.18 -1.96
C GLU A 63 -12.26 5.71 -2.61
N GLN A 64 -11.35 6.64 -2.92
CA GLN A 64 -10.04 6.36 -3.51
C GLN A 64 -8.98 6.08 -2.42
N GLN A 65 -9.28 6.35 -1.14
CA GLN A 65 -8.37 6.10 0.00
C GLN A 65 -8.63 4.75 0.69
N ILE A 66 -9.90 4.44 0.97
CA ILE A 66 -10.29 3.29 1.82
C ILE A 66 -10.22 1.95 1.09
N VAL A 67 -9.99 2.00 -0.21
CA VAL A 67 -9.99 0.86 -1.11
C VAL A 67 -8.82 -0.10 -0.89
N PHE A 68 -7.73 0.37 -0.30
CA PHE A 68 -6.50 -0.42 -0.16
C PHE A 68 -6.51 -1.32 1.07
N VAL A 69 -6.18 -2.60 0.87
CA VAL A 69 -6.13 -3.61 1.92
C VAL A 69 -4.78 -4.32 1.95
N HIS A 70 -4.36 -4.71 3.15
CA HIS A 70 -3.24 -5.61 3.38
C HIS A 70 -3.77 -6.86 4.09
N ILE A 71 -3.49 -8.03 3.53
CA ILE A 71 -3.89 -9.33 4.09
C ILE A 71 -2.63 -10.17 4.26
N GLY A 72 -2.38 -10.70 5.46
CA GLY A 72 -1.24 -11.58 5.74
C GLY A 72 -0.38 -11.09 6.91
N VAL A 73 0.72 -11.82 7.17
CA VAL A 73 1.64 -11.63 8.32
C VAL A 73 3.11 -11.76 7.92
#